data_AF-A0A6G3XTB6-F1
#
_entry.id   AF-A0A6G3XTB6-F1
#
_cell.length_a   1.000
_cell.length_b   1.000
_cell.length_c   1.000
_cell.angle_alpha   90.00
_cell.angle_beta   90.00
_cell.angle_gamma   90.00
#
_symmetry.space_group_name_H-M   'P 1'
#
loop_
_entity.id
_entity.type
_entity.pdbx_description
1 polymer ?
#
loop_
_entity_poly.entity_id
_entity_poly.type
_entity_poly.pdbx_seq_one_letter_code
_entity_poly.pdbx_strand_id
1 'polypeptide(L)'
;TAAYDVAVASWFAADYAADGDSGLPEFLGDTFTRKNVLRYGENPHQPAALYTSGEGGLAEAEQLHGKEMSYNNYTDTDAARRAAYDHAEPCVAIIKHANPCG
;
A
#
# COMPACT_ATOMS: atom_id res chain seq x y z
N THR A 1 18.39 -15.57 1.95
CA THR A 1 17.14 -15.55 2.76
C THR A 1 16.02 -15.19 1.81
N ALA A 2 14.77 -15.54 2.08
CA ALA A 2 13.68 -15.35 1.11
C ALA A 2 13.58 -13.92 0.53
N ALA A 3 13.69 -12.87 1.37
CA ALA A 3 13.67 -11.48 0.89
C ALA A 3 14.85 -11.13 -0.02
N TYR A 4 16.05 -11.65 0.27
CA TYR A 4 17.22 -11.47 -0.58
C TYR A 4 17.06 -12.18 -1.92
N ASP A 5 16.53 -13.40 -1.92
CA ASP A 5 16.33 -14.19 -3.14
C ASP A 5 15.26 -13.56 -4.03
N VAL A 6 14.20 -12.98 -3.44
CA VAL A 6 13.20 -12.16 -4.16
C VAL A 6 13.85 -10.93 -4.78
N ALA A 7 14.68 -10.17 -4.04
CA ALA A 7 15.34 -8.99 -4.57
C ALA A 7 16.26 -9.31 -5.77
N VAL A 8 17.02 -10.42 -5.68
CA VAL A 8 17.86 -10.90 -6.79
C VAL A 8 16.99 -11.30 -7.98
N ALA A 9 15.95 -12.11 -7.79
CA ALA A 9 15.08 -12.56 -8.87
C ALA A 9 14.36 -11.39 -9.57
N SER A 10 13.85 -10.41 -8.81
CA SER A 10 13.21 -9.20 -9.36
C SER A 10 14.18 -8.37 -10.20
N TRP A 11 15.44 -8.20 -9.77
CA TRP A 11 16.46 -7.50 -10.56
C TRP A 11 16.79 -8.23 -11.88
N PHE A 12 16.87 -9.57 -11.85
CA PHE A 12 17.07 -10.35 -13.08
C PHE A 12 15.92 -10.17 -14.07
N ALA A 13 14.68 -10.20 -13.58
CA ALA A 13 13.48 -10.10 -14.42
C ALA A 13 13.21 -8.68 -14.94
N ALA A 14 13.61 -7.64 -14.20
CA ALA A 14 13.33 -6.25 -14.55
C ALA A 14 14.47 -5.55 -15.34
N ASP A 15 15.73 -5.83 -15.02
CA ASP A 15 16.87 -5.07 -15.54
C ASP A 15 17.83 -5.93 -16.38
N TYR A 16 18.28 -7.07 -15.84
CA TYR A 16 19.39 -7.82 -16.44
C TYR A 16 18.98 -8.68 -17.63
N ALA A 17 17.83 -9.34 -17.54
CA ALA A 17 17.30 -10.24 -18.55
C ALA A 17 15.84 -9.89 -18.87
N ALA A 18 15.54 -8.59 -18.95
CA ALA A 18 14.21 -8.11 -19.26
C ALA A 18 13.72 -8.65 -20.62
N ASP A 19 12.64 -9.41 -20.60
CA ASP A 19 12.05 -10.00 -21.81
C ASP A 19 10.99 -9.06 -22.42
N GLY A 20 11.45 -8.21 -23.35
CA GLY A 20 10.60 -7.64 -24.40
C GLY A 20 9.58 -6.54 -24.05
N ASP A 21 9.00 -5.99 -25.12
CA ASP A 21 8.21 -4.75 -25.28
C ASP A 21 7.01 -4.52 -24.33
N SER A 22 6.64 -5.47 -23.47
CA SER A 22 5.41 -5.40 -22.67
C SER A 22 5.48 -4.40 -21.49
N GLY A 23 6.70 -4.08 -21.04
CA GLY A 23 6.93 -3.26 -19.86
C GLY A 23 6.60 -3.94 -18.52
N LEU A 24 6.33 -5.25 -18.53
CA LEU A 24 6.03 -6.05 -17.33
C LEU A 24 7.08 -7.17 -17.18
N PRO A 25 7.60 -7.42 -15.96
CA PRO A 25 8.61 -8.45 -15.75
C PRO A 25 7.99 -9.86 -15.81
N GLU A 26 8.77 -10.85 -16.25
CA GLU A 26 8.37 -12.27 -16.26
C GLU A 26 8.13 -12.80 -14.84
N PHE A 27 8.83 -12.24 -13.84
CA PHE A 27 8.67 -12.56 -12.42
C PHE A 27 8.41 -11.29 -11.61
N LEU A 28 7.42 -11.38 -10.70
CA LEU A 28 7.14 -10.36 -9.69
C LEU A 28 7.06 -11.03 -8.31
N GLY A 29 7.86 -10.53 -7.37
CA GLY A 29 7.82 -10.96 -5.98
C GLY A 29 8.06 -9.79 -5.04
N ASP A 30 7.34 -9.79 -3.92
CA ASP A 30 7.49 -8.81 -2.85
C ASP A 30 7.48 -9.51 -1.49
N THR A 31 8.12 -8.87 -0.51
CA THR A 31 8.10 -9.32 0.88
C THR A 31 7.67 -8.20 1.80
N PHE A 32 6.84 -8.53 2.79
CA PHE A 32 6.34 -7.57 3.76
C PHE A 32 6.50 -8.08 5.18
N THR A 33 6.68 -7.15 6.12
CA THR A 33 6.69 -7.44 7.55
C THR A 33 5.42 -6.91 8.20
N ARG A 34 4.83 -7.68 9.12
CA ARG A 34 3.63 -7.25 9.84
C ARG A 34 3.98 -6.08 10.76
N LYS A 35 3.32 -4.94 10.56
CA LYS A 35 3.46 -3.76 11.41
C LYS A 35 2.50 -3.86 12.59
N ASN A 36 1.19 -3.92 12.32
CA ASN A 36 0.14 -3.96 13.35
C ASN A 36 -0.91 -5.03 13.05
N VAL A 37 -1.50 -5.63 14.09
CA VAL A 37 -2.78 -6.35 13.96
C VAL A 37 -3.91 -5.34 14.09
N LEU A 38 -4.90 -5.40 13.22
CA LEU A 38 -6.04 -4.49 13.23
C LEU A 38 -7.19 -5.12 14.03
N ARG A 39 -8.07 -4.27 14.55
CA ARG A 39 -9.24 -4.71 15.34
C ARG A 39 -10.11 -5.74 14.59
N TYR A 40 -10.29 -5.52 13.29
CA TYR A 40 -10.95 -6.38 12.32
C TYR A 40 -10.65 -5.84 10.91
N GLY A 41 -11.03 -6.59 9.88
CA GLY A 41 -10.94 -6.22 8.47
C GLY A 41 -12.03 -5.24 8.05
N GLU A 42 -12.60 -5.45 6.87
CA GLU A 42 -13.70 -4.60 6.39
C GLU A 42 -14.94 -4.71 7.29
N ASN A 43 -15.20 -5.92 7.80
CA ASN A 43 -16.31 -6.24 8.68
C ASN A 43 -15.84 -6.88 10.01
N PRO A 44 -16.60 -6.74 11.12
CA PRO A 44 -16.18 -7.20 12.45
C PRO A 44 -15.80 -8.68 12.59
N HIS A 45 -16.31 -9.54 11.71
CA HIS A 45 -16.05 -10.99 11.74
C HIS A 45 -14.78 -11.39 10.96
N GLN A 46 -14.11 -10.44 10.30
CA GLN A 46 -12.93 -10.70 9.48
C GLN A 46 -11.67 -10.27 10.24
N PRO A 47 -10.62 -11.11 10.34
CA PRO A 47 -9.33 -10.68 10.88
C PRO A 47 -8.58 -9.80 9.88
N ALA A 48 -7.71 -8.90 10.37
CA ALA A 48 -6.83 -8.11 9.51
C ALA A 48 -5.54 -7.67 10.21
N ALA A 49 -4.53 -7.33 9.41
CA ALA A 49 -3.27 -6.77 9.85
C ALA A 49 -2.71 -5.84 8.78
N LEU A 50 -1.97 -4.82 9.21
CA LEU A 50 -1.18 -3.96 8.33
C LEU A 50 0.22 -4.56 8.17
N TYR A 51 0.66 -4.68 6.91
CA TYR A 51 2.01 -5.10 6.54
C TYR A 51 2.71 -3.95 5.79
N THR A 52 4.03 -3.93 5.84
CA THR A 52 4.85 -2.90 5.21
C THR A 52 6.11 -3.47 4.57
N SER A 53 6.54 -2.85 3.46
CA SER A 53 7.85 -3.08 2.82
C SER A 53 8.95 -2.18 3.41
N GLY A 54 8.60 -1.18 4.22
CA GLY A 54 9.54 -0.20 4.77
C GLY A 54 9.90 0.94 3.79
N GLU A 55 9.25 1.01 2.63
CA GLU A 55 9.56 1.96 1.56
C GLU A 55 8.74 3.27 1.62
N GLY A 56 7.98 3.49 2.70
CA GLY A 56 7.18 4.69 2.91
C GLY A 56 5.69 4.51 2.62
N GLY A 57 5.03 5.60 2.21
CA GLY A 57 3.59 5.61 1.93
C GLY A 57 2.71 5.55 3.19
N LEU A 58 1.42 5.24 3.00
CA LEU A 58 0.45 5.25 4.10
C LEU A 58 0.75 4.18 5.16
N ALA A 59 1.30 3.03 4.77
CA ALA A 59 1.70 1.98 5.71
C ALA A 59 2.79 2.46 6.69
N GLU A 60 3.58 3.46 6.31
CA GLU A 60 4.61 4.10 7.14
C GLU A 60 4.20 5.44 7.76
N ALA A 61 2.94 5.86 7.61
CA ALA A 61 2.49 7.13 8.18
C ALA A 61 2.56 7.13 9.71
N GLU A 62 2.96 8.27 10.28
CA GLU A 62 2.94 8.51 11.72
C GLU A 62 1.54 9.00 12.16
N GLN A 63 0.91 8.27 13.06
CA GLN A 63 -0.35 8.69 13.66
C GLN A 63 -0.10 9.63 14.84
N LEU A 64 -0.30 10.93 14.64
CA LEU A 64 -0.03 11.95 15.66
C LEU A 64 -1.11 12.03 16.76
N HIS A 65 -2.34 11.61 16.47
CA HIS A 65 -3.45 11.61 17.41
C HIS A 65 -4.59 10.66 16.99
N GLY A 66 -5.58 10.46 17.86
CA GLY A 66 -6.77 9.67 17.60
C GLY A 66 -6.65 8.21 18.06
N LYS A 67 -7.76 7.47 17.94
CA LYS A 67 -7.79 6.01 18.19
C LYS A 67 -7.04 5.28 17.08
N GLU A 68 -6.62 4.05 17.34
CA GLU A 68 -6.02 3.18 16.33
C GLU A 68 -6.83 3.11 15.03
N MET A 69 -6.13 3.14 13.90
CA MET A 69 -6.69 3.04 12.57
C MET A 69 -7.37 1.67 12.34
N SER A 70 -8.57 1.68 11.77
CA SER A 70 -9.24 0.48 11.26
C SER A 70 -8.78 0.14 9.85
N TYR A 71 -9.09 -1.08 9.37
CA TYR A 71 -8.85 -1.47 7.97
C TYR A 71 -9.45 -0.48 6.98
N ASN A 72 -10.72 -0.10 7.17
CA ASN A 72 -11.40 0.86 6.31
C ASN A 72 -10.82 2.28 6.41
N ASN A 73 -10.20 2.64 7.55
CA ASN A 73 -9.50 3.93 7.62
C ASN A 73 -8.24 3.94 6.75
N TYR A 74 -7.51 2.84 6.65
CA TYR A 74 -6.36 2.75 5.74
C TYR A 74 -6.81 2.84 4.28
N THR A 75 -7.84 2.09 3.88
CA THR A 75 -8.31 2.12 2.48
C THR A 75 -8.88 3.48 2.08
N ASP A 76 -9.69 4.12 2.94
CA ASP A 76 -10.23 5.46 2.65
C ASP A 76 -9.12 6.53 2.64
N THR A 77 -8.12 6.43 3.52
CA THR A 77 -7.01 7.39 3.56
C THR A 77 -6.09 7.24 2.35
N ASP A 78 -5.84 6.02 1.87
CA ASP A 78 -5.03 5.79 0.68
C ASP A 78 -5.71 6.37 -0.56
N ALA A 79 -7.01 6.12 -0.71
CA ALA A 79 -7.84 6.69 -1.78
C ALA A 79 -7.87 8.23 -1.70
N ALA A 80 -8.07 8.80 -0.50
CA ALA A 80 -8.11 10.25 -0.32
C ALA A 80 -6.77 10.91 -0.64
N ARG A 81 -5.68 10.30 -0.19
CA ARG A 81 -4.33 10.76 -0.50
C ARG A 81 -4.11 10.72 -2.00
N ARG A 82 -4.35 9.60 -2.67
CA ARG A 82 -4.14 9.50 -4.12
C ARG A 82 -4.96 10.53 -4.90
N ALA A 83 -6.26 10.65 -4.59
CA ALA A 83 -7.14 11.62 -5.22
C ALA A 83 -6.68 13.07 -5.05
N ALA A 84 -6.21 13.45 -3.85
CA ALA A 84 -5.69 14.80 -3.62
C ALA A 84 -4.42 15.11 -4.43
N TYR A 85 -3.58 14.09 -4.70
CA TYR A 85 -2.35 14.23 -5.48
C TYR A 85 -2.57 14.17 -7.00
N ASP A 86 -3.79 13.88 -7.48
CA ASP A 86 -4.12 13.90 -8.91
C ASP A 86 -4.27 15.33 -9.47
N HIS A 87 -4.16 16.35 -8.62
CA HIS A 87 -4.30 17.76 -8.99
C HIS A 87 -3.01 18.54 -8.72
N ALA A 88 -2.64 19.43 -9.66
CA ALA A 88 -1.45 20.27 -9.53
C ALA A 88 -1.65 21.49 -8.60
N GLU A 89 -2.89 21.97 -8.48
CA GLU A 89 -3.27 23.05 -7.56
C GLU A 89 -3.57 22.50 -6.15
N PRO A 90 -3.54 23.33 -5.09
CA PRO A 90 -3.93 22.91 -3.76
C PRO A 90 -5.31 22.23 -3.77
N CYS A 91 -5.34 20.96 -3.38
CA CYS A 91 -6.52 20.10 -3.47
C CYS A 91 -6.88 19.50 -2.10
N VAL A 92 -8.18 19.32 -1.88
CA VAL A 92 -8.74 18.57 -0.76
C VAL A 92 -9.60 17.46 -1.37
N ALA A 93 -9.42 16.24 -0.89
CA ALA A 93 -10.26 15.09 -1.26
C ALA A 93 -10.89 14.49 -0.01
N ILE A 94 -12.20 14.28 -0.06
CA ILE A 94 -13.01 13.69 0.99
C ILE A 94 -13.54 12.36 0.46
N ILE A 95 -13.11 11.27 1.11
CA ILE A 95 -13.50 9.90 0.77
C ILE A 95 -14.31 9.29 1.90
N LYS A 96 -15.32 8.49 1.53
CA LYS A 96 -16.07 7.65 2.46
C LYS A 96 -16.42 6.31 1.79
N HIS A 97 -16.05 5.20 2.40
CA HIS A 97 -16.30 3.86 1.85
C HIS A 97 -15.76 3.72 0.41
N ALA A 98 -14.54 4.19 0.19
CA ALA A 98 -13.85 4.27 -1.09
C ALA A 98 -14.56 5.12 -2.18
N ASN A 99 -15.61 5.87 -1.83
CA ASN A 99 -16.31 6.76 -2.77
C ASN A 99 -15.92 8.23 -2.53
N PRO A 100 -15.65 9.02 -3.58
CA PRO A 100 -15.43 10.45 -3.44
C PRO A 100 -16.74 11.16 -3.10
N CYS A 101 -16.72 12.01 -2.08
CA CYS A 101 -17.87 12.81 -1.68
C CYS A 101 -17.60 14.33 -1.70
N GLY A 102 -16.36 14.76 -1.95
CA GLY A 102 -15.99 16.17 -2.12
C GLY A 102 -14.51 16.37 -2.31
#